data_AF-A0A397RQH8-F1
#
_entry.id   AF-A0A397RQH8-F1
#
_cell.length_a   1.000
_cell.length_b   1.000
_cell.length_c   1.000
_cell.angle_alpha   90.00
_cell.angle_beta   90.00
_cell.angle_gamma   90.00
#
_symmetry.space_group_name_H-M   'P 1'
#
loop_
_entity.id
_entity.type
_entity.pdbx_description
1 polymer ?
#
loop_
_entity_poly.entity_id
_entity_poly.type
_entity_poly.pdbx_seq_one_letter_code
_entity_poly.pdbx_strand_id
1 'polypeptide(L)'
;MRIHIPLNEKGIYELENWQELEANNLKIIEFSSDDYRYLENKKYFDFLNVECNCLIDLYENEDISNEKLPKGLEITRLLIDNTDDERFITLLRKFVDIFELAIKCNTYVNIYCYGDVNAK
;
A
#
# COMPACT_ATOMS: atom_id res chain seq x y z
N MET A 1 0.31 -7.48 -6.30
CA MET A 1 0.92 -6.25 -5.75
C MET A 1 1.66 -6.62 -4.46
N ARG A 2 2.81 -6.00 -4.20
CA ARG A 2 3.57 -6.17 -2.95
C ARG A 2 3.75 -4.81 -2.31
N ILE A 3 3.55 -4.74 -1.00
CA ILE A 3 3.71 -3.52 -0.21
C ILE A 3 4.83 -3.75 0.81
N HIS A 4 5.75 -2.81 0.89
CA HIS A 4 6.83 -2.80 1.87
C HIS A 4 6.64 -1.64 2.86
N ILE A 5 6.85 -1.93 4.14
CA ILE A 5 6.81 -0.94 5.21
C ILE A 5 8.12 -1.05 5.99
N PRO A 6 9.02 -0.07 5.85
CA PRO A 6 10.16 0.05 6.74
C PRO A 6 9.71 0.22 8.18
N LEU A 7 10.30 -0.56 9.09
CA LEU A 7 9.96 -0.55 10.51
C LEU A 7 10.90 0.34 11.34
N ASN A 8 12.03 0.72 10.76
CA ASN A 8 13.10 1.53 11.35
C ASN A 8 14.03 2.10 10.26
N GLU A 9 15.02 2.90 10.65
CA GLU A 9 16.01 3.52 9.73
C GLU A 9 16.79 2.49 8.90
N LYS A 10 17.12 1.31 9.46
CA LYS A 10 17.80 0.24 8.71
C LYS A 10 16.89 -0.31 7.60
N GLY A 11 15.61 -0.46 7.88
CA GLY A 11 14.62 -0.89 6.88
C GLY A 11 14.44 0.12 5.75
N ILE A 12 14.55 1.43 6.04
CA ILE A 12 14.54 2.48 5.01
C ILE A 12 15.75 2.29 4.10
N TYR A 13 16.94 2.18 4.70
CA TYR A 13 18.19 1.98 3.97
C TYR A 13 18.18 0.71 3.11
N GLU A 14 17.72 -0.41 3.66
CA GLU A 14 17.61 -1.70 2.95
C GLU A 14 16.70 -1.59 1.73
N LEU A 15 15.53 -0.95 1.88
CA LEU A 15 14.55 -0.80 0.80
C LEU A 15 15.04 0.14 -0.30
N GLU A 16 15.57 1.31 0.05
CA GLU A 16 16.07 2.30 -0.93
C GLU A 16 17.27 1.80 -1.74
N ASN A 17 18.10 0.94 -1.14
CA ASN A 17 19.30 0.39 -1.77
C ASN A 17 19.11 -1.02 -2.32
N TRP A 18 17.89 -1.58 -2.26
CA TRP A 18 17.57 -2.95 -2.65
C TRP A 18 18.51 -4.00 -2.04
N GLN A 19 18.94 -3.76 -0.80
CA GLN A 19 19.82 -4.65 -0.06
C GLN A 19 19.00 -5.61 0.80
N GLU A 20 19.51 -6.85 0.93
CA GLU A 20 19.07 -7.91 1.85
C GLU A 20 17.85 -7.54 2.70
N LEU A 21 16.65 -7.63 2.11
CA LEU A 21 15.40 -7.19 2.73
C LEU A 21 15.10 -8.10 3.94
N GLU A 22 15.67 -7.76 5.09
CA GLU A 22 15.57 -8.55 6.30
C GLU A 22 14.17 -8.37 6.90
N ALA A 23 13.49 -9.49 7.17
CA ALA A 23 12.12 -9.50 7.71
C ALA A 23 11.98 -8.79 9.08
N ASN A 24 13.09 -8.48 9.75
CA ASN A 24 13.11 -7.79 11.03
C ASN A 24 13.02 -6.26 10.89
N ASN A 25 13.42 -5.70 9.75
CA ASN A 25 13.40 -4.25 9.50
C ASN A 25 12.32 -3.84 8.52
N LEU A 26 11.70 -4.80 7.84
CA LEU A 26 10.66 -4.58 6.84
C LEU A 26 9.45 -5.49 7.11
N LYS A 27 8.26 -4.89 7.06
CA LYS A 27 7.01 -5.65 6.93
C LYS A 27 6.63 -5.71 5.45
N ILE A 28 6.50 -6.93 4.94
CA ILE A 28 6.07 -7.19 3.56
C ILE A 28 4.65 -7.74 3.57
N ILE A 29 3.78 -7.17 2.75
CA ILE A 29 2.40 -7.63 2.57
C ILE A 29 2.16 -7.88 1.08
N GLU A 30 1.64 -9.06 0.76
CA GLU A 30 1.35 -9.45 -0.61
C GLU A 30 -0.16 -9.49 -0.86
N PHE A 31 -0.55 -8.94 -2.00
CA PHE A 31 -1.90 -8.98 -2.54
C PHE A 31 -1.86 -9.79 -3.84
N SER A 32 -2.81 -10.71 -3.97
CA SER A 32 -2.98 -11.50 -5.19
C SER A 32 -3.31 -10.59 -6.39
N SER A 33 -3.10 -11.08 -7.61
CA SER A 33 -3.53 -10.35 -8.82
C SER A 33 -5.04 -10.11 -8.83
N ASP A 34 -5.83 -11.04 -8.28
CA ASP A 34 -7.28 -10.89 -8.14
C ASP A 34 -7.65 -9.78 -7.16
N ASP A 35 -6.97 -9.70 -6.00
CA ASP A 35 -7.18 -8.62 -5.04
C ASP A 35 -6.78 -7.25 -5.61
N TYR A 36 -5.66 -7.19 -6.33
CA TYR A 36 -5.23 -5.96 -7.01
C TYR A 36 -6.30 -5.50 -8.02
N ARG A 37 -6.69 -6.39 -8.95
CA ARG A 37 -7.71 -6.07 -9.98
C ARG A 37 -9.04 -5.69 -9.36
N TYR A 38 -9.40 -6.34 -8.25
CA TYR A 38 -10.62 -6.01 -7.53
C TYR A 38 -10.54 -4.60 -6.90
N LEU A 39 -9.43 -4.23 -6.25
CA LEU A 39 -9.22 -2.88 -5.70
C LEU A 39 -9.19 -1.80 -6.81
N GLU A 40 -8.54 -2.10 -7.92
CA GLU A 40 -8.48 -1.26 -9.13
C GLU A 40 -9.90 -1.03 -9.69
N ASN A 41 -10.69 -2.09 -9.86
CA ASN A 41 -12.10 -1.98 -10.31
C ASN A 41 -12.98 -1.18 -9.34
N LYS A 42 -12.65 -1.19 -8.04
CA LYS A 42 -13.29 -0.37 -7.00
C LYS A 42 -12.77 1.07 -6.97
N LYS A 43 -11.84 1.43 -7.86
CA LYS A 43 -11.19 2.74 -7.95
C LYS A 43 -10.46 3.15 -6.68
N TYR A 44 -10.06 2.18 -5.86
CA TYR A 44 -9.41 2.49 -4.59
C TYR A 44 -8.09 3.22 -4.80
N PHE A 45 -7.31 2.79 -5.79
CA PHE A 45 -6.04 3.43 -6.14
C PHE A 45 -6.23 4.84 -6.70
N ASP A 46 -7.32 5.13 -7.42
CA ASP A 46 -7.65 6.50 -7.87
C ASP A 46 -7.81 7.44 -6.67
N PHE A 47 -8.50 7.00 -5.61
CA PHE A 47 -8.65 7.79 -4.38
C PHE A 47 -7.31 8.02 -3.69
N LEU A 48 -6.48 6.98 -3.57
CA LEU A 48 -5.13 7.13 -2.99
C LEU A 48 -4.25 8.07 -3.84
N ASN A 49 -4.26 7.92 -5.17
CA ASN A 49 -3.47 8.74 -6.08
C ASN A 49 -3.77 10.24 -5.91
N VAL A 50 -5.06 10.60 -5.79
CA VAL A 50 -5.48 11.98 -5.55
C VAL A 50 -5.08 12.47 -4.16
N GLU A 51 -5.43 11.71 -3.12
CA GLU A 51 -5.30 12.17 -1.73
C GLU A 51 -3.86 12.13 -1.22
N CYS A 52 -3.06 11.17 -1.70
CA CYS A 52 -1.66 11.00 -1.34
C CYS A 52 -0.69 11.63 -2.37
N ASN A 53 -1.20 12.16 -3.50
CA ASN A 53 -0.39 12.67 -4.61
C ASN A 53 0.64 11.64 -5.08
N CYS A 54 0.14 10.46 -5.46
CA CYS A 54 0.93 9.33 -5.91
C CYS A 54 0.41 8.76 -7.25
N LEU A 55 1.18 7.86 -7.86
CA LEU A 55 0.83 7.18 -9.11
C LEU A 55 0.89 5.65 -8.96
N ILE A 56 -0.06 5.10 -8.21
CA ILE A 56 -0.24 3.64 -8.08
C ILE A 56 -0.93 3.12 -9.34
N ASP A 57 -0.17 2.40 -10.17
CA ASP A 57 -0.64 1.73 -11.40
C ASP A 57 0.20 0.46 -11.68
N LEU A 58 -0.21 -0.36 -12.64
CA LEU A 58 0.57 -1.51 -13.11
C LEU A 58 1.97 -1.08 -13.58
N TYR A 59 2.97 -1.90 -13.27
CA TYR A 59 4.38 -1.67 -13.58
C TYR A 59 5.03 -0.51 -12.81
N GLU A 60 4.32 0.15 -11.90
CA GLU A 60 4.85 1.23 -11.09
C GLU A 60 5.40 0.76 -9.73
N ASN A 61 6.34 1.56 -9.22
CA ASN A 61 6.88 1.45 -7.87
C ASN A 61 6.77 2.82 -7.18
N GLU A 62 5.85 2.93 -6.23
CA GLU A 62 5.40 4.22 -5.74
C GLU A 62 5.48 4.31 -4.21
N ASP A 63 5.94 5.46 -3.70
CA ASP A 63 6.04 5.73 -2.28
C ASP A 63 4.94 6.68 -1.81
N ILE A 64 4.22 6.27 -0.76
CA ILE A 64 3.37 7.16 0.03
C ILE A 64 4.19 7.64 1.22
N SER A 65 4.64 8.90 1.16
CA SER A 65 5.47 9.53 2.20
C SER A 65 4.73 9.64 3.53
N ASN A 66 5.50 9.72 4.63
CA ASN A 66 4.96 9.81 6.00
C ASN A 66 3.88 10.90 6.15
N GLU A 67 4.13 12.07 5.57
CA GLU A 67 3.24 13.23 5.62
C GLU A 67 1.86 12.97 4.97
N LYS A 68 1.79 12.00 4.04
CA LYS A 68 0.57 11.64 3.30
C LYS A 68 -0.15 10.43 3.87
N LEU A 69 0.49 9.63 4.72
CA LEU A 69 -0.12 8.44 5.34
C LEU A 69 -1.40 8.77 6.13
N PRO A 70 -1.49 9.86 6.92
CA PRO A 70 -2.73 10.19 7.62
C PRO A 70 -3.91 10.40 6.67
N LYS A 71 -3.66 10.99 5.50
CA LYS A 71 -4.70 11.21 4.48
C LYS A 71 -5.12 9.90 3.82
N GLY A 72 -4.16 9.03 3.49
CA GLY A 72 -4.43 7.67 3.00
C GLY A 72 -5.26 6.84 3.99
N LEU A 73 -4.95 6.94 5.28
CA LEU A 73 -5.72 6.30 6.35
C LEU A 73 -7.15 6.87 6.46
N GLU A 74 -7.31 8.19 6.40
CA GLU A 74 -8.61 8.86 6.46
C GLU A 74 -9.53 8.40 5.32
N ILE A 75 -9.06 8.48 4.07
CA ILE A 75 -9.88 8.09 2.92
C ILE A 75 -10.23 6.59 2.93
N THR A 76 -9.30 5.75 3.40
CA THR A 76 -9.54 4.31 3.52
C THR A 76 -10.64 3.99 4.54
N ARG A 77 -10.62 4.65 5.70
CA ARG A 77 -11.68 4.51 6.71
C ARG A 77 -13.02 5.04 6.22
N LEU A 78 -13.01 6.20 5.54
CA LEU A 78 -14.22 6.75 4.93
C LEU A 78 -14.86 5.76 3.95
N LEU A 79 -14.05 5.12 3.10
CA LEU A 79 -14.55 4.11 2.15
C LEU A 79 -15.11 2.87 2.83
N ILE A 80 -14.50 2.41 3.94
CA ILE A 80 -15.04 1.31 4.76
C ILE A 80 -16.43 1.67 5.30
N ASP A 81 -16.60 2.89 5.82
CA ASP A 81 -17.87 3.32 6.42
C ASP A 81 -18.99 3.55 5.40
N ASN A 82 -18.67 3.60 4.10
CA ASN A 82 -19.59 3.92 3.01
C ASN A 82 -19.82 2.75 2.03
N THR A 83 -19.49 1.53 2.42
CA THR A 83 -19.69 0.32 1.59
C THR A 83 -20.23 -0.82 2.43
N ASP A 84 -21.09 -1.66 1.83
CA ASP A 84 -21.53 -2.94 2.41
C ASP A 84 -20.78 -4.14 1.78
N ASP A 85 -19.80 -3.87 0.90
CA ASP A 85 -19.02 -4.91 0.23
C ASP A 85 -17.95 -5.49 1.17
N GLU A 86 -18.28 -6.61 1.83
CA GLU A 86 -17.41 -7.31 2.79
C GLU A 86 -16.02 -7.65 2.25
N ARG A 87 -15.91 -8.00 0.95
CA ARG A 87 -14.61 -8.28 0.34
C ARG A 87 -13.78 -6.99 0.28
N PHE A 88 -14.40 -5.90 -0.13
CA PHE A 88 -13.74 -4.59 -0.17
C PHE A 88 -13.32 -4.14 1.22
N ILE A 89 -14.22 -4.21 2.21
CA ILE A 89 -13.94 -3.88 3.62
C ILE A 89 -12.74 -4.68 4.14
N THR A 90 -12.70 -5.98 3.86
CA THR A 90 -11.59 -6.85 4.29
C THR A 90 -10.25 -6.40 3.71
N LEU A 91 -10.22 -6.01 2.44
CA LEU A 91 -9.01 -5.52 1.80
C LEU A 91 -8.62 -4.12 2.30
N LEU A 92 -9.58 -3.21 2.48
CA LEU A 92 -9.32 -1.88 3.03
C LEU A 92 -8.82 -1.92 4.47
N ARG A 93 -9.27 -2.87 5.30
CA ARG A 93 -8.73 -3.07 6.65
C ARG A 93 -7.24 -3.42 6.64
N LYS A 94 -6.76 -4.16 5.63
CA LYS A 94 -5.32 -4.39 5.47
C LYS A 94 -4.57 -3.09 5.19
N PHE A 95 -5.16 -2.19 4.40
CA PHE A 95 -4.59 -0.86 4.15
C PHE A 95 -4.60 0.02 5.40
N VAL A 96 -5.64 -0.06 6.23
CA VAL A 96 -5.65 0.59 7.56
C VAL A 96 -4.45 0.12 8.38
N ASP A 97 -4.25 -1.19 8.51
CA ASP A 97 -3.11 -1.75 9.26
C ASP A 97 -1.75 -1.30 8.67
N ILE A 98 -1.65 -1.22 7.34
CA ILE A 98 -0.45 -0.74 6.63
C ILE A 98 -0.14 0.70 7.02
N PHE A 99 -1.12 1.61 6.90
CA PHE A 99 -0.93 3.03 7.18
C PHE A 99 -0.65 3.26 8.67
N GLU A 100 -1.38 2.60 9.57
CA GLU A 100 -1.16 2.72 11.01
C GLU A 100 0.24 2.26 11.41
N LEU A 101 0.73 1.16 10.83
CA LEU A 101 2.07 0.66 11.10
C LEU A 101 3.15 1.63 10.63
N ALA A 102 3.05 2.13 9.39
CA ALA A 102 4.02 3.06 8.83
C ALA A 102 4.04 4.40 9.61
N ILE A 103 2.86 4.91 10.01
CA ILE A 103 2.75 6.10 10.86
C ILE A 103 3.42 5.85 12.21
N LYS A 104 3.12 4.71 12.86
CA LYS A 104 3.69 4.34 14.16
C LYS A 104 5.21 4.25 14.11
N CYS A 105 5.76 3.73 13.02
CA CYS A 105 7.20 3.62 12.80
C CYS A 105 7.87 4.93 12.35
N ASN A 106 7.08 5.97 12.06
CA ASN A 106 7.54 7.23 11.47
C ASN A 106 8.30 7.02 10.15
N THR A 107 7.77 6.15 9.28
CA THR A 107 8.35 5.78 7.98
C THR A 107 7.37 6.06 6.83
N TYR A 108 7.52 5.36 5.70
CA TYR A 108 6.68 5.48 4.50
C TYR A 108 6.13 4.11 4.08
N VAL A 109 5.27 4.10 3.06
CA VAL A 109 4.77 2.87 2.44
C VAL A 109 5.25 2.83 0.99
N ASN A 110 5.95 1.76 0.62
CA ASN A 110 6.33 1.50 -0.77
C ASN A 110 5.37 0.47 -1.39
N ILE A 111 4.81 0.79 -2.54
CA ILE A 111 3.84 -0.04 -3.26
C ILE A 111 4.44 -0.46 -4.59
N TYR A 112 4.69 -1.76 -4.72
CA TYR A 112 5.18 -2.38 -5.94
C TYR A 112 4.06 -3.13 -6.67
N CYS A 113 3.66 -2.61 -7.82
CA CYS A 113 2.60 -3.17 -8.65
C CYS A 113 3.22 -4.01 -9.78
N TYR A 114 3.22 -5.33 -9.61
CA TYR A 114 3.64 -6.24 -10.69
C TYR A 114 2.81 -6.01 -11.94
N GLY A 115 3.48 -5.86 -13.08
CA GLY A 115 2.86 -6.08 -14.36
C GLY A 115 2.37 -7.52 -14.49
N ASP A 116 1.12 -7.71 -14.91
CA ASP A 116 0.60 -9.04 -15.18
C ASP A 116 1.25 -9.59 -16.47
N VAL A 117 2.25 -10.45 -16.32
CA VAL A 117 2.93 -11.14 -17.44
C VAL A 117 2.01 -12.11 -18.19
N ASN A 118 0.77 -12.32 -17.72
CA ASN A 118 -0.18 -13.27 -18.29
C ASN A 118 -1.55 -12.68 -18.66
N ALA A 119 -1.64 -11.38 -18.97
CA ALA A 119 -2.79 -10.85 -19.68
C ALA A 119 -2.80 -11.39 -21.13
N LYS A 120 -3.29 -12.61 -21.31
CA LYS A 120 -3.66 -13.20 -22.60
C LYS A 120 -5.17 -13.34 -22.70
#